data_AF-A0A9D1C3P7-F1
#
_entry.id   AF-A0A9D1C3P7-F1
#
_cell.length_a   1.000
_cell.length_b   1.000
_cell.length_c   1.000
_cell.angle_alpha   90.00
_cell.angle_beta   90.00
_cell.angle_gamma   90.00
#
_symmetry.space_group_name_H-M   'P 1'
#
loop_
_entity.id
_entity.type
_entity.pdbx_description
1 polymer ?
#
loop_
_entity_poly.entity_id
_entity_poly.type
_entity_poly.pdbx_seq_one_letter_code
_entity_poly.pdbx_strand_id
1 'polypeptide(L)'
;MFGALGIASGIAGFFSILSKLILWAATIAVGVYVYRDANKRNMNSTLWLIIICVSWVVGAVVYLIVRDDDSAVECPNCQTVVKGNNAFCPKCGTEVKR
;
A
#
# COMPACT_ATOMS: atom_id res chain seq x y z
N MET A 1 40.24 8.13 32.74
CA MET A 1 38.89 7.49 32.86
C MET A 1 37.74 8.33 32.26
N PHE A 2 37.98 9.40 31.48
CA PHE A 2 36.90 10.22 30.88
C PHE A 2 36.71 10.04 29.36
N GLY A 3 37.59 9.31 28.66
CA GLY A 3 37.56 9.21 27.18
C GLY A 3 36.54 8.21 26.61
N ALA A 4 36.17 7.16 27.36
CA ALA A 4 35.31 6.08 26.86
C ALA A 4 33.79 6.42 26.87
N LEU A 5 33.37 7.43 27.64
CA LEU A 5 31.97 7.83 27.77
C LEU A 5 31.47 8.68 26.58
N GLY A 6 32.34 9.44 25.90
CA GLY A 6 31.93 10.29 24.76
C GLY A 6 31.63 9.51 23.48
N ILE A 7 32.34 8.40 23.26
CA ILE A 7 32.28 7.62 22.01
C ILE A 7 31.01 6.74 21.96
N ALA A 8 30.60 6.18 23.11
CA ALA A 8 29.37 5.41 23.23
C ALA A 8 28.11 6.27 22.97
N SER A 9 28.15 7.54 23.36
CA SER A 9 27.05 8.49 23.13
C SER A 9 26.90 8.87 21.64
N GLY A 10 28.01 8.93 20.90
CA GLY A 10 27.99 9.24 19.46
C GLY A 10 27.42 8.10 18.61
N ILE A 11 27.80 6.85 18.90
CA ILE A 11 27.34 5.67 18.13
C ILE A 11 25.86 5.40 18.39
N ALA A 12 25.41 5.50 19.66
CA ALA A 12 24.00 5.33 20.01
C ALA A 12 23.09 6.43 19.42
N GLY A 13 23.59 7.68 19.38
CA GLY A 13 22.89 8.80 18.75
C GLY A 13 22.77 8.63 17.23
N PHE A 14 23.84 8.16 16.58
CA PHE A 14 23.84 7.91 15.14
C PHE A 14 22.87 6.78 14.74
N PHE A 15 22.82 5.69 15.51
CA PHE A 15 21.84 4.61 15.30
C PHE A 15 20.40 5.08 15.48
N SER A 16 20.14 5.95 16.47
CA SER A 16 18.80 6.53 16.67
C SER A 16 18.37 7.41 15.49
N ILE A 17 19.29 8.20 14.92
CA ILE A 17 18.99 9.05 13.76
C ILE A 17 18.80 8.20 12.50
N LEU A 18 19.66 7.20 12.28
CA LEU A 18 19.53 6.26 11.14
C LEU A 18 18.22 5.48 11.18
N SER A 19 17.83 4.95 12.34
CA SER A 19 16.57 4.21 12.48
C SER A 19 15.35 5.10 12.21
N LYS A 20 15.35 6.35 12.67
CA LYS A 20 14.28 7.33 12.34
C LYS A 20 14.24 7.63 10.84
N LEU A 21 15.39 7.82 10.19
CA LEU A 21 15.48 8.05 8.74
C LEU A 21 14.91 6.86 7.94
N ILE A 22 15.22 5.63 8.36
CA ILE A 22 14.72 4.41 7.73
C ILE A 22 13.18 4.32 7.85
N LEU A 23 12.62 4.62 9.03
CA LEU A 23 11.16 4.61 9.23
C LEU A 23 10.45 5.66 8.38
N TRP A 24 11.02 6.86 8.27
CA TRP A 24 10.49 7.92 7.40
C TRP A 24 10.59 7.54 5.93
N ALA A 25 11.73 7.01 5.49
CA ALA A 25 11.92 6.55 4.12
C ALA A 25 10.95 5.40 3.77
N ALA A 26 10.73 4.46 4.68
CA ALA A 26 9.76 3.37 4.51
C ALA A 26 8.33 3.92 4.37
N THR A 27 7.95 4.92 5.18
CA THR A 27 6.64 5.57 5.08
C THR A 27 6.44 6.23 3.71
N ILE A 28 7.44 6.97 3.22
CA ILE A 28 7.40 7.60 1.90
C ILE A 28 7.34 6.54 0.80
N ALA A 29 8.13 5.47 0.90
CA ALA A 29 8.12 4.36 -0.05
C ALA A 29 6.75 3.69 -0.13
N VAL A 30 6.08 3.48 1.02
CA VAL A 30 4.70 2.97 1.08
C VAL A 30 3.74 3.95 0.39
N GLY A 31 3.83 5.25 0.66
CA GLY A 31 3.00 6.25 -0.02
C GLY A 31 3.17 6.26 -1.54
N VAL A 32 4.42 6.23 -2.02
CA VAL A 32 4.74 6.16 -3.46
C VAL A 32 4.25 4.84 -4.08
N TYR A 33 4.39 3.73 -3.37
CA TYR A 33 3.89 2.44 -3.81
C TYR A 33 2.37 2.46 -3.98
N VAL A 34 1.62 2.98 -3.01
CA VAL A 34 0.16 3.06 -3.10
C VAL A 34 -0.28 3.97 -4.24
N TYR A 35 0.36 5.13 -4.44
CA TYR A 35 0.04 5.98 -5.59
C TYR A 35 0.24 5.25 -6.92
N ARG A 36 1.35 4.52 -7.07
CA ARG A 36 1.62 3.72 -8.27
C ARG A 36 0.64 2.57 -8.44
N ASP A 37 0.21 1.93 -7.35
CA ASP A 37 -0.74 0.82 -7.38
C ASP A 37 -2.16 1.30 -7.73
N ALA A 38 -2.60 2.43 -7.16
CA ALA A 38 -3.89 3.04 -7.47
C ALA A 38 -3.95 3.53 -8.94
N ASN A 39 -2.87 4.12 -9.44
CA ASN A 39 -2.80 4.61 -10.83
C ASN A 39 -2.86 3.47 -11.86
N LYS A 40 -2.35 2.28 -11.52
CA LYS A 40 -2.48 1.09 -12.38
C LYS A 40 -3.91 0.56 -12.44
N ARG A 41 -4.73 0.83 -11.42
CA ARG A 41 -6.11 0.32 -11.31
C ARG A 41 -7.16 1.27 -11.92
N ASN A 42 -6.76 2.38 -12.56
CA ASN A 42 -7.66 3.43 -13.06
C ASN A 42 -8.68 3.91 -12.00
N MET A 43 -8.34 3.77 -10.72
CA MET A 43 -9.11 4.33 -9.61
C MET A 43 -8.60 5.73 -9.32
N ASN A 44 -9.40 6.55 -8.63
CA ASN A 44 -9.02 7.92 -8.32
C ASN A 44 -7.83 7.97 -7.32
N SER A 45 -6.63 7.92 -7.88
CA SER A 45 -5.35 7.83 -7.18
C SER A 45 -5.14 8.97 -6.18
N THR A 46 -5.67 10.15 -6.49
CA THR A 46 -5.55 11.35 -5.66
C THR A 46 -6.37 11.24 -4.37
N LEU A 47 -7.58 10.67 -4.43
CA LEU A 47 -8.41 10.47 -3.24
C LEU A 47 -7.76 9.48 -2.26
N TRP A 48 -7.23 8.38 -2.77
CA TRP A 48 -6.54 7.38 -1.94
C TRP A 48 -5.28 7.94 -1.26
N LEU A 49 -4.52 8.78 -1.97
CA LEU A 49 -3.34 9.42 -1.41
C LEU A 49 -3.72 10.42 -0.31
N ILE A 50 -4.79 11.22 -0.48
CA ILE A 50 -5.28 12.14 0.54
C ILE A 50 -5.68 11.40 1.82
N ILE A 51 -6.41 10.29 1.70
CA ILE A 51 -6.82 9.47 2.86
C ILE A 51 -5.60 8.96 3.62
N ILE A 52 -4.60 8.40 2.91
CA ILE A 52 -3.37 7.90 3.52
C ILE A 52 -2.53 9.02 4.12
N CYS A 53 -2.50 10.20 3.51
CA CYS A 53 -1.76 11.35 4.03
C CYS A 53 -2.37 11.84 5.37
N VAL A 54 -3.70 11.80 5.50
CA VAL A 54 -4.41 12.22 6.73
C VAL A 54 -4.31 11.16 7.84
N SER A 55 -4.33 9.87 7.47
CA SER A 55 -4.45 8.77 8.44
C SER A 55 -3.17 7.95 8.62
N TRP A 56 -2.09 8.34 7.93
CA TRP A 56 -0.75 7.74 7.96
C TRP A 56 -0.79 6.22 7.85
N VAL A 57 -0.59 5.52 8.97
CA VAL A 57 -0.53 4.05 9.01
C VAL A 57 -1.93 3.45 8.83
N VAL A 58 -2.95 4.09 9.39
CA VAL A 58 -4.33 3.59 9.35
C VAL A 58 -4.84 3.59 7.92
N GLY A 59 -4.56 4.62 7.14
CA GLY A 59 -4.95 4.69 5.73
C GLY A 59 -4.28 3.61 4.88
N ALA A 60 -3.03 3.27 5.19
CA ALA A 60 -2.34 2.17 4.50
C ALA A 60 -2.97 0.81 4.83
N VAL A 61 -3.41 0.59 6.08
CA VAL A 61 -4.12 -0.64 6.48
C VAL A 61 -5.49 -0.72 5.79
N VAL A 62 -6.26 0.37 5.78
CA VAL A 62 -7.55 0.45 5.07
C VAL A 62 -7.37 0.22 3.56
N TYR A 63 -6.30 0.75 2.96
CA TYR A 63 -5.94 0.46 1.56
C TYR A 63 -5.76 -1.01 1.28
N LEU A 64 -5.03 -1.71 2.14
CA LEU A 64 -4.78 -3.13 1.94
C LEU A 64 -6.07 -3.96 2.07
N ILE A 65 -6.99 -3.58 2.96
CA ILE A 65 -8.29 -4.26 3.09
C ILE A 65 -9.14 -4.06 1.82
N VAL A 66 -9.28 -2.82 1.34
CA VAL A 66 -10.09 -2.53 0.14
C VAL A 66 -9.46 -3.11 -1.14
N ARG A 67 -8.13 -3.21 -1.19
CA ARG A 67 -7.40 -3.71 -2.36
C ARG A 67 -7.78 -5.13 -2.77
N ASP A 68 -8.21 -5.98 -1.82
CA ASP A 68 -8.65 -7.35 -2.11
C ASP A 68 -10.04 -7.40 -2.77
N ASP A 69 -10.91 -6.42 -2.48
CA ASP A 69 -12.24 -6.29 -3.11
C ASP A 69 -12.17 -5.78 -4.57
N ASP A 70 -11.12 -5.03 -4.91
CA ASP A 70 -10.94 -4.41 -6.23
C ASP A 70 -10.25 -5.31 -7.28
N SER A 71 -10.12 -6.63 -7.05
CA SER A 71 -9.65 -7.54 -8.10
C SER A 71 -10.73 -7.72 -9.17
N ALA A 72 -10.80 -6.78 -10.09
CA ALA A 72 -11.66 -6.89 -11.26
C ALA A 72 -11.08 -7.94 -12.21
N VAL A 73 -11.80 -9.04 -12.43
CA VAL A 73 -11.40 -10.12 -13.35
C VAL A 73 -12.17 -9.96 -14.65
N GLU A 74 -11.47 -10.06 -15.79
CA GLU A 74 -12.10 -10.07 -17.11
C GLU A 74 -12.66 -11.45 -17.42
N CYS A 75 -13.94 -11.52 -17.79
CA CYS A 75 -14.54 -12.79 -18.16
C CYS A 75 -14.07 -13.25 -19.55
N PRO A 76 -13.60 -14.50 -19.73
CA PRO A 76 -13.07 -15.00 -21.01
C PRO A 76 -14.12 -15.17 -22.10
N ASN A 77 -15.41 -15.24 -21.75
CA ASN A 77 -16.49 -15.48 -22.71
C ASN A 77 -17.12 -14.18 -23.23
N CYS A 78 -17.41 -13.24 -22.32
CA CYS A 78 -18.15 -12.02 -22.65
C CYS A 78 -17.31 -10.74 -22.53
N GLN A 79 -16.05 -10.85 -22.09
CA GLN A 79 -15.12 -9.74 -21.88
C GLN A 79 -15.64 -8.64 -20.95
N THR A 80 -16.67 -8.95 -20.14
CA THR A 80 -17.17 -8.00 -19.15
C THR A 80 -16.25 -8.00 -17.95
N VAL A 81 -15.89 -6.80 -17.48
CA VAL A 81 -15.14 -6.61 -16.23
C VAL A 81 -16.05 -6.95 -15.05
N VAL A 82 -15.79 -8.08 -14.38
CA VAL A 82 -16.53 -8.49 -13.18
C VAL A 82 -15.78 -7.95 -11.97
N LYS A 83 -16.39 -7.00 -11.26
CA LYS A 83 -15.87 -6.43 -10.01
C LYS A 83 -16.36 -7.27 -8.83
N GLY A 84 -15.47 -7.55 -7.87
CA GLY A 84 -15.78 -8.28 -6.64
C GLY A 84 -15.62 -9.80 -6.74
N ASN A 85 -16.03 -10.50 -5.68
CA ASN A 85 -15.75 -11.92 -5.44
C ASN A 85 -16.82 -12.87 -6.04
N ASN A 86 -17.32 -12.57 -7.24
CA ASN A 86 -18.36 -13.36 -7.87
C ASN A 86 -17.75 -14.57 -8.59
N ALA A 87 -18.10 -15.79 -8.15
CA ALA A 87 -17.66 -17.03 -8.81
C ALA A 87 -18.18 -17.18 -10.25
N PHE A 88 -19.26 -16.46 -10.60
CA PHE A 88 -19.91 -16.51 -11.90
C PHE A 88 -20.10 -15.10 -12.48
N CYS A 89 -19.95 -14.98 -13.79
CA CYS A 89 -20.23 -13.72 -14.48
C CYS A 89 -21.74 -13.42 -14.47
N PRO A 90 -22.19 -12.23 -14.03
CA PRO A 90 -23.61 -11.87 -13.98
C PRO A 90 -24.25 -11.69 -15.36
N LYS A 91 -23.47 -11.55 -16.43
CA LYS A 91 -23.97 -11.40 -17.80
C LYS A 91 -24.14 -12.73 -18.54
N CYS A 92 -23.16 -13.62 -18.42
CA CYS A 92 -23.10 -14.85 -19.21
C CYS A 92 -23.14 -16.14 -18.38
N GLY A 93 -23.13 -16.05 -17.05
CA GLY A 93 -23.17 -17.19 -16.13
C GLY A 93 -21.92 -18.07 -16.15
N THR A 94 -20.88 -17.70 -16.92
CA THR A 94 -19.65 -18.49 -17.02
C THR A 94 -18.82 -18.32 -15.75
N GLU A 95 -18.24 -19.43 -15.27
CA GLU A 95 -17.38 -19.44 -14.09
C GLU A 95 -16.13 -18.59 -14.34
N VAL A 96 -15.85 -17.66 -13.44
CA VAL A 96 -14.69 -16.78 -13.51
C VAL A 96 -13.61 -17.37 -12.62
N LYS A 97 -12.74 -18.20 -13.23
CA LYS A 97 -11.62 -18.82 -12.53
C LYS A 97 -10.56 -17.76 -12.23
N ARG A 98 -10.39 -17.41 -10.96
CA ARG A 98 -9.42 -16.41 -10.49
C ARG A 98 -7.98 -16.88 -10.69
#